data_AF-A0A6L5G591-F1
#
_entry.id   AF-A0A6L5G591-F1
#
_cell.length_a   1.000
_cell.length_b   1.000
_cell.length_c   1.000
_cell.angle_alpha   90.00
_cell.angle_beta   90.00
_cell.angle_gamma   90.00
#
_symmetry.space_group_name_H-M   'P 1'
#
loop_
_entity.id
_entity.type
_entity.pdbx_description
1 polymer ?
#
loop_
_entity_poly.entity_id
_entity_poly.type
_entity_poly.pdbx_seq_one_letter_code
_entity_poly.pdbx_strand_id
1 'polypeptide(L)' 'MPVPKSASRWVEATQHRLMSKGCHTAPSAIDLIIAATAAHHGLVMLHDDNDFATIAEVAIDLDQRSVYDFPG' A
#
# COMPACT_ATOMS: atom_id res chain seq x y z
N MET A 1 18.31 4.72 9.19
CA MET A 1 17.93 5.58 8.04
C MET A 1 16.67 6.33 8.42
N PRO A 2 16.64 7.67 8.40
CA PRO A 2 15.43 8.42 8.72
C PRO A 2 14.40 8.22 7.61
N VAL A 3 13.17 7.83 7.97
CA VAL A 3 12.05 7.74 7.03
C VAL A 3 11.83 9.14 6.43
N PRO A 4 11.78 9.28 5.08
CA PRO A 4 11.46 10.54 4.46
C PRO A 4 10.12 11.06 4.99
N LYS A 5 10.07 12.33 5.43
CA LYS A 5 8.84 12.93 6.00
C LYS A 5 7.64 12.90 5.04
N SER A 6 7.90 12.74 3.74
CA SER A 6 6.87 12.51 2.71
C SER A 6 6.22 11.13 2.86
N ALA A 7 7.00 10.08 3.13
CA ALA A 7 6.50 8.72 3.32
C ALA A 7 5.64 8.62 4.59
N SER A 8 6.06 9.23 5.70
CA SER A 8 5.25 9.23 6.92
C SER A 8 3.89 9.92 6.73
N ARG A 9 3.85 11.02 5.97
CA ARG A 9 2.61 11.74 5.66
C ARG A 9 1.70 10.95 4.71
N TRP A 10 2.29 10.23 3.77
CA TRP A 10 1.56 9.33 2.87
C TRP A 10 0.94 8.18 3.66
N VAL A 11 1.71 7.53 4.55
CA VAL A 11 1.24 6.45 5.43
C VAL A 11 0.05 6.91 6.27
N GLU A 12 0.15 8.06 6.93
CA GLU A 12 -0.93 8.60 7.77
C GLU A 12 -2.20 8.92 6.96
N ALA A 13 -2.06 9.53 5.79
CA ALA A 13 -3.19 9.84 4.91
C ALA A 13 -3.88 8.57 4.38
N THR A 14 -3.10 7.54 4.02
CA THR A 14 -3.61 6.25 3.55
C THR A 14 -4.33 5.50 4.67
N GLN A 15 -3.76 5.44 5.88
CA GLN A 15 -4.42 4.87 7.06
C GLN A 15 -5.75 5.56 7.37
N HIS A 16 -5.77 6.89 7.32
CA HIS A 16 -6.98 7.66 7.59
C HIS A 16 -8.11 7.33 6.60
N ARG A 17 -7.78 7.16 5.32
CA ARG A 17 -8.75 6.76 4.26
C ARG A 17 -9.25 5.33 4.41
N LEU A 18 -8.41 4.42 4.92
CA LEU A 18 -8.79 3.03 5.14
C LEU A 18 -9.72 2.89 6.34
N MET A 19 -9.44 3.62 7.43
CA MET A 19 -10.32 3.66 8.60
C MET A 19 -11.68 4.26 8.27
N SER A 20 -11.74 5.30 7.43
CA SER A 20 -13.03 5.91 7.03
C SER A 20 -13.88 5.01 6.13
N LYS A 21 -13.28 4.01 5.47
CA LYS A 21 -13.98 2.98 4.70
C LYS A 21 -14.44 1.77 5.52
N GLY A 22 -14.18 1.73 6.84
CA GLY A 22 -14.65 0.65 7.72
C GLY A 22 -13.85 -0.66 7.60
N CYS A 23 -12.62 -0.62 7.09
CA CYS A 23 -11.74 -1.79 7.09
C CYS A 23 -11.26 -2.08 8.53
N HIS A 24 -11.79 -3.14 9.13
CA HIS A 24 -11.44 -3.57 10.50
C HIS A 24 -10.02 -4.14 10.62
N THR A 25 -9.44 -4.60 9.52
CA THR A 25 -8.02 -4.94 9.37
C THR A 25 -7.38 -3.87 8.50
N ALA A 26 -6.86 -2.82 9.13
CA ALA A 26 -6.01 -1.87 8.45
C ALA A 26 -4.64 -2.53 8.18
N PRO A 27 -4.06 -2.35 6.97
CA PRO A 27 -2.72 -2.81 6.65
C PRO A 27 -1.71 -2.33 7.69
N SER A 28 -0.70 -3.16 7.96
CA SER A 28 0.32 -2.79 8.94
C SER A 28 1.07 -1.53 8.46
N ALA A 29 1.66 -0.78 9.41
CA ALA A 29 2.49 0.37 9.07
C ALA A 29 3.68 0.01 8.16
N ILE A 30 4.13 -1.25 8.22
CA ILE A 30 5.21 -1.76 7.37
C ILE A 30 4.70 -1.92 5.94
N ASP A 31 3.52 -2.51 5.73
CA ASP A 31 2.93 -2.71 4.40
C ASP A 31 2.73 -1.37 3.69
N LEU A 32 2.34 -0.34 4.43
CA LEU A 32 2.20 1.01 3.88
C LEU A 32 3.53 1.65 3.49
N ILE A 33 4.62 1.40 4.22
CA ILE A 33 5.95 1.91 3.85
C ILE A 33 6.47 1.20 2.59
N ILE A 34 6.26 -0.11 2.49
CA ILE A 34 6.66 -0.87 1.31
C ILE A 34 5.83 -0.40 0.10
N ALA A 35 4.51 -0.25 0.26
CA ALA A 35 3.62 0.26 -0.77
C ALA A 35 4.00 1.68 -1.22
N ALA A 36 4.27 2.58 -0.27
CA ALA A 36 4.74 3.94 -0.56
C ALA A 36 6.05 3.94 -1.34
N THR A 37 6.95 2.99 -1.07
CA THR A 37 8.21 2.87 -1.80
C THR A 37 7.95 2.45 -3.25
N ALA A 38 7.10 1.46 -3.49
CA ALA A 38 6.73 1.04 -4.84
C ALA A 38 6.03 2.17 -5.62
N ALA A 39 5.06 2.84 -5.01
CA ALA A 39 4.38 4.00 -5.60
C ALA A 39 5.36 5.14 -5.93
N HIS A 40 6.27 5.47 -5.01
CA HIS A 40 7.25 6.54 -5.21
C HIS A 40 8.21 6.26 -6.38
N HIS A 41 8.54 4.99 -6.61
CA HIS A 41 9.45 4.57 -7.68
C HIS A 41 8.74 4.12 -8.96
N GLY A 42 7.40 4.18 -9.02
CA GLY A 42 6.61 3.71 -10.16
C GLY A 42 6.79 2.22 -10.45
N LEU A 43 7.00 1.41 -9.41
CA LEU A 43 7.17 -0.03 -9.50
C LEU A 43 5.83 -0.75 -9.29
N VAL A 44 5.66 -1.90 -9.95
CA VAL A 44 4.54 -2.79 -9.67
C VAL A 44 4.82 -3.57 -8.40
N MET A 45 3.92 -3.45 -7.42
CA MET A 45 3.98 -4.19 -6.17
C MET A 45 3.46 -5.62 -6.35
N LEU A 46 4.37 -6.59 -6.45
CA LEU A 46 4.03 -8.01 -6.45
C LEU A 46 3.83 -8.49 -5.02
N HIS A 47 2.70 -9.15 -4.73
CA HIS A 47 2.40 -9.62 -3.38
C HIS A 47 1.52 -10.88 -3.37
N ASP A 48 1.46 -11.56 -2.23
CA ASP A 48 0.52 -12.65 -1.92
C ASP A 48 -0.51 -12.26 -0.83
N ASP A 49 -0.37 -11.07 -0.24
CA ASP A 49 -1.23 -10.55 0.84
C ASP A 49 -2.32 -9.60 0.34
N ASN A 50 -3.57 -9.82 0.73
CA ASN A 50 -4.72 -9.02 0.28
C ASN A 50 -4.72 -7.57 0.81
N ASP A 51 -3.90 -7.27 1.82
CA ASP A 51 -3.77 -5.90 2.34
C ASP A 51 -3.27 -4.93 1.26
N PHE A 52 -2.40 -5.36 0.34
CA PHE A 52 -1.92 -4.51 -0.75
C PHE A 52 -2.98 -4.20 -1.81
N ALA A 53 -3.89 -5.15 -2.08
CA ALA A 53 -5.05 -4.89 -2.93
C ALA A 53 -5.95 -3.82 -2.26
N THR A 54 -6.15 -3.93 -0.94
CA THR A 54 -6.91 -2.95 -0.15
C THR A 54 -6.24 -1.56 -0.15
N ILE A 55 -4.90 -1.49 -0.08
CA ILE A 55 -4.16 -0.22 -0.20
C ILE A 55 -4.35 0.38 -1.61
N ALA A 56 -4.27 -0.42 -2.67
CA ALA A 56 -4.43 0.08 -4.04
C ALA A 56 -5.83 0.66 -4.31
N GLU A 57 -6.87 0.23 -3.59
CA GLU A 57 -8.21 0.85 -3.68
C GLU A 57 -8.27 2.31 -3.17
N VAL A 58 -7.26 2.76 -2.41
CA VAL A 58 -7.21 4.11 -1.84
C VAL A 58 -6.00 4.93 -2.31
N ALA A 59 -4.95 4.26 -2.79
CA ALA A 59 -3.72 4.84 -3.31
C ALA A 59 -3.71 4.77 -4.84
N ILE A 60 -4.13 5.85 -5.49
CA ILE A 60 -4.24 5.95 -6.96
C ILE A 60 -2.90 5.84 -7.71
N ASP A 61 -1.79 5.98 -6.99
CA ASP A 61 -0.41 5.95 -7.46
C ASP A 61 0.27 4.59 -7.24
N LEU A 62 -0.46 3.59 -6.73
CA LEU A 62 0.06 2.25 -6.49
C LEU A 62 -0.50 1.27 -7.53
N ASP A 63 0.37 0.76 -8.40
CA ASP A 63 0.09 -0.42 -9.21
C ASP A 63 0.50 -1.67 -8.42
N GLN A 64 -0.42 -2.63 -8.28
CA GLN A 64 -0.16 -3.91 -7.60
C GLN A 64 -0.55 -5.10 -8.47
N ARG A 65 0.05 -6.25 -8.18
CA ARG A 65 -0.35 -7.53 -8.76
C ARG A 65 -0.24 -8.65 -7.74
N SER A 66 -1.26 -9.51 -7.69
CA SER A 66 -1.20 -10.74 -6.92
C SER A 66 -0.32 -11.78 -7.63
N VAL A 67 0.49 -12.52 -6.89
CA VAL A 67 1.23 -13.68 -7.40
C VAL A 67 0.30 -14.78 -7.94
N TYR A 68 -0.95 -14.81 -7.47
CA TYR A 68 -1.97 -15.75 -7.94
C TYR A 68 -2.60 -15.34 -9.28
N ASP A 69 -2.38 -14.11 -9.74
CA ASP A 69 -2.87 -13.61 -11.04
C ASP A 69 -1.91 -13.93 -12.20
N PHE A 70 -0.79 -14.62 -11.93
CA PHE A 70 0.11 -15.09 -12.97
C PHE A 70 -0.40 -16.40 -13.58
N PRO A 71 -0.66 -16.45 -14.90
CA PRO A 71 -0.89 -17.72 -15.56
C PRO A 71 0.40 -18.55 -15.50
N GLY A 72 0.30 -19.76 -14.94
CA GLY A 72 1.38 -20.76 -14.92
C GLY A 72 1.72 -21.30 -16.29
#